data_AF-A0A9Q0FS46-F1
#
_entry.id   AF-A0A9Q0FS46-F1
#
_cell.length_a   1.000
_cell.length_b   1.000
_cell.length_c   1.000
_cell.angle_alpha   90.00
_cell.angle_beta   90.00
_cell.angle_gamma   90.00
#
_symmetry.space_group_name_H-M   'P 1'
#
loop_
_entity.id
_entity.type
_entity.pdbx_description
1 polymer ?
#
loop_
_entity_poly.entity_id
_entity_poly.type
_entity_poly.pdbx_seq_one_letter_code
_entity_poly.pdbx_strand_id
1 'polypeptide(L)'
;MDNLLLIVLAILLSTILLYRNRRLSIIRSSKYKTPLPLGTLGWPLIGETIDFISCAYSDRPESFVNKRRLMFGKVFKSHIFGSPTIVSTDAEVSKFILQSDAKIFVPFYPKSLTELMGKSSILLINGSLQRRIHGLIGAFFKSPHLKAQITRDMQSYVQASMEKWRDDQPVYIQDEAKNIAFQVLVKALISLDPGEEMESLKQQFQEFISGLMSLPIKIPGSQLYRSLQASHYQSVYFPLYFS
;
A
#
# COMPACT_ATOMS: atom_id res chain seq x y z
N MET A 1 -28.63 22.23 25.09
CA MET A 1 -27.62 22.13 24.02
C MET A 1 -26.29 22.75 24.42
N ASP A 2 -26.29 23.68 25.38
CA ASP A 2 -25.11 24.46 25.78
C ASP A 2 -24.00 23.64 26.44
N ASN A 3 -24.36 22.65 27.28
CA ASN A 3 -23.37 21.77 27.91
C ASN A 3 -22.62 20.87 26.90
N LEU A 4 -23.30 20.38 25.86
CA LEU A 4 -22.65 19.58 24.81
C LEU A 4 -21.66 20.43 24.02
N LEU A 5 -22.05 21.67 23.70
CA LEU A 5 -21.23 22.60 22.94
C LEU A 5 -19.98 23.03 23.75
N LEU A 6 -20.12 23.25 25.06
CA LEU A 6 -19.01 23.53 25.98
C LEU A 6 -18.04 22.35 26.10
N ILE A 7 -18.56 21.11 26.18
CA ILE A 7 -17.73 19.90 26.22
C ILE A 7 -16.94 19.75 24.91
N VAL A 8 -17.56 19.95 23.76
CA VAL A 8 -16.88 19.90 22.45
C VAL A 8 -15.79 20.96 22.36
N LEU A 9 -16.07 22.20 22.78
CA LEU A 9 -15.07 23.27 22.80
C LEU A 9 -13.90 22.97 23.75
N ALA A 10 -14.15 22.39 24.92
CA ALA A 10 -13.11 22.00 25.87
C ALA A 10 -12.22 20.87 25.32
N ILE A 11 -12.80 19.89 24.60
CA ILE A 11 -12.05 18.83 23.91
C ILE A 11 -11.21 19.43 22.78
N LEU A 12 -11.77 20.35 21.98
CA LEU A 12 -11.01 21.04 20.93
C LEU A 12 -9.85 21.87 21.51
N LEU A 13 -10.10 22.61 22.58
CA LEU A 13 -9.07 23.43 23.21
C LEU A 13 -7.95 22.58 23.83
N SER A 14 -8.31 21.49 24.53
CA SER A 14 -7.33 20.57 25.12
C SER A 14 -6.51 19.84 24.06
N THR A 15 -7.11 19.42 22.95
CA THR A 15 -6.38 18.81 21.82
C THR A 15 -5.43 19.80 21.15
N ILE A 16 -5.85 21.07 20.97
CA ILE A 16 -4.99 22.15 20.46
C ILE A 16 -3.80 22.41 21.42
N LEU A 17 -4.05 22.47 22.73
CA LEU A 17 -3.01 22.70 23.73
C LEU A 17 -2.02 21.54 23.82
N LEU A 18 -2.50 20.30 23.79
CA LEU A 18 -1.67 19.09 23.75
C LEU A 18 -0.82 19.02 22.48
N TYR A 19 -1.40 19.37 21.33
CA TYR A 19 -0.68 19.45 20.06
C TYR A 19 0.43 20.51 20.12
N ARG A 20 0.11 21.71 20.62
CA ARG A 20 1.08 22.81 20.77
C ARG A 20 2.22 22.41 21.71
N ASN A 21 1.92 21.79 22.84
CA ASN A 21 2.94 21.33 23.79
C ASN A 21 3.80 20.20 23.22
N ARG A 22 3.24 19.25 22.46
CA ARG A 22 4.03 18.23 21.74
C ARG A 22 4.93 18.87 20.68
N ARG A 23 4.42 19.82 19.90
CA ARG A 23 5.21 20.57 18.90
C ARG A 23 6.38 21.30 19.57
N LEU A 24 6.12 22.00 20.67
CA LEU A 24 7.13 22.73 21.44
C LEU A 24 8.15 21.79 22.11
N SER A 25 7.72 20.62 22.60
CA SER A 25 8.60 19.59 23.16
C SER A 25 9.55 19.01 22.10
N ILE A 26 9.03 18.71 20.90
CA ILE A 26 9.85 18.26 19.76
C ILE A 26 10.90 19.32 19.39
N ILE A 27 10.53 20.60 19.41
CA ILE A 27 11.46 21.73 19.14
C ILE A 27 12.51 21.86 20.26
N ARG A 28 12.11 21.74 21.53
CA ARG A 28 13.00 21.91 22.71
C ARG A 28 13.95 20.75 22.97
N SER A 29 13.67 19.56 22.44
CA SER A 29 14.50 18.33 22.57
C SER A 29 15.83 18.37 21.78
N SER A 30 16.13 19.46 21.06
CA SER A 30 17.36 19.58 20.28
C SER A 30 18.50 20.21 21.09
N LYS A 31 19.16 19.44 21.95
CA LYS A 31 20.40 19.89 22.64
C LYS A 31 21.67 19.69 21.79
N TYR A 32 21.60 18.91 20.71
CA TYR A 32 22.63 18.73 19.67
C TYR A 32 21.97 18.14 18.41
N LYS A 33 21.52 18.92 17.41
CA LYS A 33 20.91 18.31 16.21
C LYS A 33 21.15 19.15 14.96
N THR A 34 21.71 18.50 13.94
CA THR A 34 21.51 18.89 12.55
C THR A 34 20.02 19.21 12.32
N PRO A 35 19.69 20.30 11.60
CA PRO A 35 18.31 20.67 11.38
C PRO A 35 17.58 19.55 10.63
N LEU A 36 16.38 19.19 11.09
CA LEU A 36 15.51 18.27 10.36
C LEU A 36 15.14 18.88 8.99
N PRO A 37 14.84 18.04 7.98
CA PRO A 37 14.33 18.52 6.70
C PRO A 37 13.12 19.47 6.86
N LEU A 38 13.00 20.40 5.92
CA LEU A 38 11.84 21.28 5.82
C LEU A 38 10.55 20.47 5.61
N GLY A 39 9.40 21.04 5.94
CA GLY A 39 8.11 20.38 5.76
C GLY A 39 7.11 20.65 6.88
N THR A 40 5.94 20.01 6.77
CA THR A 40 4.80 20.21 7.66
C THR A 40 4.38 18.89 8.30
N LEU A 41 3.88 18.92 9.54
CA LEU A 41 3.28 17.74 10.17
C LEU A 41 1.76 17.65 9.91
N GLY A 42 1.20 18.58 9.12
CA GLY A 42 -0.22 18.63 8.81
C GLY A 42 -1.12 18.78 10.03
N TRP A 43 -2.32 18.21 9.92
CA TRP A 43 -3.35 18.27 10.96
C TRP A 43 -2.96 17.45 12.21
N PRO A 44 -3.46 17.83 13.41
CA PRO A 44 -3.29 16.99 14.60
C PRO A 44 -3.79 15.57 14.35
N LEU A 45 -3.04 14.56 14.84
CA LEU A 45 -3.32 13.12 14.77
C LEU A 45 -3.27 12.48 13.37
N ILE A 46 -3.94 13.06 12.38
CA ILE A 46 -4.04 12.49 11.02
C ILE A 46 -2.93 12.98 10.08
N GLY A 47 -2.28 14.10 10.41
CA GLY A 47 -1.24 14.71 9.61
C GLY A 47 -1.71 15.09 8.21
N GLU A 48 -0.99 14.59 7.21
CA GLU A 48 -1.30 14.79 5.78
C GLU A 48 -1.89 13.51 5.14
N THR A 49 -2.28 12.51 5.95
CA THR A 49 -2.70 11.18 5.46
C THR A 49 -3.90 11.24 4.51
N ILE A 50 -4.89 12.09 4.78
CA ILE A 50 -6.07 12.21 3.90
C ILE A 50 -5.67 12.75 2.53
N ASP A 51 -4.84 13.78 2.48
CA ASP A 51 -4.34 14.35 1.21
C ASP A 51 -3.46 13.32 0.48
N PHE A 52 -2.61 12.60 1.21
CA PHE A 52 -1.77 11.53 0.65
C PHE A 52 -2.61 10.42 -0.01
N ILE A 53 -3.62 9.92 0.69
CA ILE A 53 -4.53 8.89 0.18
C ILE A 53 -5.36 9.45 -0.99
N SER A 54 -5.93 10.65 -0.85
CA SER A 54 -6.74 11.26 -1.90
C SER A 54 -5.96 11.44 -3.19
N CYS A 55 -4.71 11.90 -3.12
CA CYS A 55 -3.83 11.97 -4.29
C CYS A 55 -3.60 10.57 -4.86
N ALA A 56 -3.29 9.57 -4.04
CA ALA A 56 -3.00 8.21 -4.50
C ALA A 56 -4.15 7.55 -5.30
N TYR A 57 -5.40 7.92 -5.03
CA TYR A 57 -6.59 7.45 -5.76
C TYR A 57 -7.08 8.42 -6.87
N SER A 58 -6.32 9.48 -7.16
CA SER A 58 -6.61 10.42 -8.25
C SER A 58 -5.95 10.00 -9.57
N ASP A 59 -6.22 10.74 -10.64
CA ASP A 59 -5.53 10.64 -11.93
C ASP A 59 -4.04 11.05 -11.87
N ARG A 60 -3.61 11.66 -10.75
CA ARG A 60 -2.24 12.16 -10.53
C ARG A 60 -1.70 11.72 -9.16
N PRO A 61 -1.40 10.42 -8.96
CA PRO A 61 -0.95 9.88 -7.67
C PRO A 61 0.33 10.53 -7.12
N GLU A 62 1.19 11.03 -8.00
CA GLU A 62 2.44 11.70 -7.67
C GLU A 62 2.25 13.13 -7.15
N SER A 63 1.06 13.71 -7.30
CA SER A 63 0.79 15.13 -7.01
C SER A 63 1.11 15.51 -5.56
N PHE A 64 0.83 14.63 -4.59
CA PHE A 64 1.17 14.84 -3.19
C PHE A 64 2.67 15.11 -3.04
N VAL A 65 3.50 14.21 -3.55
CA VAL A 65 4.95 14.25 -3.42
C VAL A 65 5.53 15.41 -4.22
N ASN A 66 5.07 15.62 -5.45
CA ASN A 66 5.54 16.71 -6.31
C ASN A 66 5.30 18.09 -5.70
N LYS A 67 4.12 18.31 -5.12
CA LYS A 67 3.80 19.58 -4.45
C LYS A 67 4.75 19.86 -3.29
N ARG A 68 5.00 18.87 -2.41
CA ARG A 68 5.94 19.05 -1.27
C ARG A 68 7.38 19.17 -1.72
N ARG A 69 7.79 18.42 -2.75
CA ARG A 69 9.13 18.52 -3.34
C ARG A 69 9.43 19.95 -3.81
N LEU A 70 8.47 20.60 -4.46
CA LEU A 70 8.60 21.99 -4.93
C LEU A 70 8.69 23.00 -3.77
N MET A 71 7.98 22.75 -2.66
CA MET A 71 7.95 23.67 -1.51
C MET A 71 9.13 23.47 -0.54
N PHE A 72 9.59 22.24 -0.34
CA PHE A 72 10.47 21.87 0.77
C PHE A 72 11.78 21.22 0.32
N GLY A 73 11.94 20.93 -0.98
CA GLY A 73 13.11 20.25 -1.53
C GLY A 73 12.92 18.74 -1.66
N LYS A 74 13.97 18.06 -2.15
CA LYS A 74 13.94 16.61 -2.45
C LYS A 74 13.79 15.71 -1.22
N VAL A 75 14.11 16.23 -0.03
CA VAL A 75 13.93 15.53 1.23
C VAL A 75 13.15 16.44 2.15
N PHE A 76 12.00 15.98 2.64
CA PHE A 76 11.11 16.78 3.46
C PHE A 76 10.43 15.93 4.54
N LYS A 77 9.99 16.59 5.62
CA LYS A 77 9.20 15.95 6.68
C LYS A 77 7.69 16.08 6.41
N SER A 78 6.96 15.05 6.81
CA SER A 78 5.50 14.93 6.76
C SER A 78 4.99 14.18 8.00
N HIS A 79 3.69 13.93 8.05
CA HIS A 79 3.07 13.01 9.01
C HIS A 79 2.03 12.17 8.27
N ILE A 80 2.32 10.90 8.02
CA ILE A 80 1.54 10.02 7.15
C ILE A 80 1.26 8.71 7.90
N PHE A 81 0.03 8.21 7.84
CA PHE A 81 -0.42 6.99 8.51
C PHE A 81 -0.19 6.98 10.03
N GLY A 82 -0.35 8.14 10.68
CA GLY A 82 -0.25 8.24 12.14
C GLY A 82 1.18 8.39 12.69
N SER A 83 2.18 8.52 11.81
CA SER A 83 3.58 8.61 12.19
C SER A 83 4.26 9.83 11.56
N PRO A 84 5.19 10.51 12.27
CA PRO A 84 6.12 11.45 11.63
C PRO A 84 6.96 10.73 10.57
N THR A 85 7.06 11.30 9.38
CA THR A 85 7.66 10.64 8.20
C THR A 85 8.67 11.57 7.54
N ILE A 86 9.82 11.05 7.12
CA ILE A 86 10.71 11.73 6.17
C ILE A 86 10.44 11.12 4.79
N VAL A 87 10.09 11.97 3.83
CA VAL A 87 9.88 11.60 2.44
C VAL A 87 11.09 12.03 1.63
N SER A 88 11.65 11.10 0.85
CA SER A 88 12.76 11.36 -0.06
C SER A 88 12.35 11.11 -1.49
N THR A 89 12.58 12.10 -2.34
CA THR A 89 12.62 11.97 -3.80
C THR A 89 14.07 12.03 -4.31
N ASP A 90 15.05 11.98 -3.41
CA ASP A 90 16.46 12.00 -3.77
C ASP A 90 16.98 10.57 -4.00
N ALA A 91 17.57 10.33 -5.17
CA ALA A 91 18.01 9.01 -5.58
C ALA A 91 19.18 8.49 -4.71
N GLU A 92 20.08 9.36 -4.25
CA GLU A 92 21.22 8.96 -3.43
C GLU A 92 20.75 8.55 -2.03
N VAL A 93 19.83 9.32 -1.45
CA VAL A 93 19.19 8.98 -0.17
C VAL A 93 18.42 7.67 -0.26
N SER A 94 17.61 7.49 -1.30
CA SER A 94 16.85 6.26 -1.52
C SER A 94 17.78 5.05 -1.69
N LYS A 95 18.86 5.20 -2.47
CA LYS A 95 19.88 4.15 -2.64
C LYS A 95 20.54 3.80 -1.30
N PHE A 96 20.94 4.80 -0.52
CA PHE A 96 21.54 4.60 0.80
C PHE A 96 20.61 3.81 1.73
N ILE A 97 19.33 4.19 1.81
CA ILE A 97 18.34 3.49 2.64
C ILE A 97 18.15 2.04 2.17
N LEU A 98 17.98 1.81 0.86
CA LEU A 98 17.75 0.49 0.29
C LEU A 98 18.96 -0.46 0.42
N GLN A 99 20.18 0.08 0.50
CA GLN A 99 21.42 -0.70 0.65
C GLN A 99 21.91 -0.83 2.10
N SER A 100 21.28 -0.11 3.03
CA SER A 100 21.64 -0.15 4.44
C SER A 100 21.30 -1.48 5.09
N ASP A 101 22.01 -1.83 6.17
CA ASP A 101 21.66 -2.97 7.00
C ASP A 101 20.23 -2.77 7.57
N ALA A 102 19.43 -3.84 7.57
CA ALA A 102 18.07 -3.86 8.10
C ALA A 102 17.99 -3.50 9.60
N LYS A 103 19.12 -3.45 10.32
CA LYS A 103 19.23 -2.91 11.68
C LYS A 103 19.15 -1.38 11.73
N ILE A 104 19.52 -0.68 10.66
CA ILE A 104 19.51 0.79 10.58
C ILE A 104 18.15 1.27 10.06
N PHE A 105 17.66 0.67 8.97
CA PHE A 105 16.34 0.94 8.41
C PHE A 105 15.52 -0.34 8.38
N VAL A 106 14.47 -0.39 9.21
CA VAL A 106 13.52 -1.50 9.25
C VAL A 106 12.33 -1.17 8.34
N PRO A 107 11.89 -2.10 7.47
CA PRO A 107 10.67 -1.91 6.69
C PRO A 107 9.46 -1.59 7.59
N PHE A 108 8.73 -0.55 7.23
CA PHE A 108 7.49 -0.16 7.89
C PHE A 108 6.36 -0.09 6.86
N TYR A 109 5.19 -0.59 7.23
CA TYR A 109 3.99 -0.54 6.40
C TYR A 109 2.79 -0.03 7.20
N PRO A 110 1.81 0.62 6.55
CA PRO A 110 0.58 1.06 7.20
C PRO A 110 -0.18 -0.11 7.85
N LYS A 111 -0.89 0.17 8.93
CA LYS A 111 -1.67 -0.85 9.65
C LYS A 111 -2.66 -1.58 8.75
N SER A 112 -3.35 -0.85 7.86
CA SER A 112 -4.27 -1.42 6.86
C SER A 112 -3.62 -2.56 6.06
N LEU A 113 -2.41 -2.31 5.55
CA LEU A 113 -1.64 -3.30 4.80
C LEU A 113 -1.21 -4.47 5.68
N THR A 114 -0.67 -4.20 6.88
CA THR A 114 -0.18 -5.27 7.77
C THR A 114 -1.28 -6.19 8.26
N GLU A 115 -2.48 -5.65 8.48
CA GLU A 115 -3.65 -6.43 8.92
C GLU A 115 -4.21 -7.25 7.78
N LEU A 116 -4.29 -6.67 6.58
CA LEU A 116 -4.85 -7.33 5.42
C LEU A 116 -3.92 -8.42 4.86
N MET A 117 -2.60 -8.19 4.88
CA MET A 117 -1.61 -9.16 4.42
C MET A 117 -1.34 -10.28 5.43
N GLY A 118 -1.71 -10.08 6.69
CA GLY A 118 -1.47 -11.05 7.77
C GLY A 118 -0.01 -11.13 8.22
N LYS A 119 0.20 -11.67 9.43
CA LYS A 119 1.52 -11.73 10.10
C LYS A 119 2.56 -12.57 9.38
N SER A 120 2.14 -13.51 8.53
CA SER A 120 3.01 -14.40 7.76
C SER A 120 3.46 -13.80 6.42
N SER A 121 3.00 -12.59 6.08
CA SER A 121 3.37 -11.94 4.83
C SER A 121 4.88 -11.71 4.70
N ILE A 122 5.40 -11.88 3.49
CA ILE A 122 6.80 -11.58 3.15
C ILE A 122 7.19 -10.13 3.48
N LEU A 123 6.21 -9.22 3.53
CA LEU A 123 6.40 -7.82 3.89
C LEU A 123 6.66 -7.61 5.39
N LEU A 124 6.24 -8.55 6.24
CA LEU A 124 6.31 -8.44 7.70
C LEU A 124 7.36 -9.36 8.33
N ILE A 125 7.72 -10.45 7.65
CA ILE A 125 8.84 -11.29 8.07
C ILE A 125 10.17 -10.57 7.84
N ASN A 126 11.11 -10.75 8.78
CA ASN A 126 12.43 -10.12 8.73
C ASN A 126 13.54 -11.15 8.98
N GLY A 127 14.78 -10.79 8.63
CA GLY A 127 15.97 -11.57 8.97
C GLY A 127 16.12 -12.88 8.17
N SER A 128 16.48 -13.97 8.84
CA SER A 128 16.81 -15.25 8.19
C SER A 128 15.62 -15.90 7.48
N LEU A 129 14.42 -15.81 8.06
CA LEU A 129 13.19 -16.34 7.47
C LEU A 129 12.85 -15.61 6.17
N GLN A 130 12.93 -14.27 6.19
CA GLN A 130 12.75 -13.45 4.99
C GLN A 130 13.75 -13.85 3.90
N ARG A 131 15.05 -13.95 4.24
CA ARG A 131 16.09 -14.35 3.28
C ARG A 131 15.82 -15.72 2.67
N ARG A 132 15.37 -16.69 3.48
CA ARG A 132 15.02 -18.04 3.01
C ARG A 132 13.85 -18.00 2.02
N ILE A 133 12.76 -17.31 2.37
CA ILE A 133 11.57 -17.21 1.52
C ILE A 133 11.91 -16.48 0.20
N HIS A 134 12.64 -15.37 0.26
CA HIS A 134 13.11 -14.67 -0.95
C HIS A 134 14.02 -15.56 -1.81
N GLY A 135 14.87 -16.38 -1.20
CA GLY A 135 15.70 -17.35 -1.91
C GLY A 135 14.87 -18.38 -2.68
N LEU A 136 13.83 -18.93 -2.05
CA LEU A 136 12.91 -19.88 -2.68
C LEU A 136 12.14 -19.25 -3.85
N ILE A 137 11.57 -18.06 -3.64
CA ILE A 137 10.86 -17.31 -4.68
C ILE A 137 11.81 -16.97 -5.84
N GLY A 138 13.03 -16.51 -5.53
CA GLY A 138 14.04 -16.21 -6.53
C GLY A 138 14.48 -17.45 -7.32
N ALA A 139 14.59 -18.61 -6.67
CA ALA A 139 14.89 -19.87 -7.34
C ALA A 139 13.74 -20.32 -8.24
N PHE A 140 12.49 -20.20 -7.78
CA PHE A 140 11.28 -20.47 -8.57
C PHE A 140 11.29 -19.64 -9.86
N PHE A 141 11.46 -18.32 -9.76
CA PHE A 141 11.52 -17.45 -10.93
C PHE A 141 12.76 -17.63 -11.82
N LYS A 142 13.81 -18.30 -11.35
CA LYS A 142 14.99 -18.64 -12.17
C LYS A 142 14.79 -19.89 -13.01
N SER A 143 13.79 -20.72 -12.73
CA SER A 143 13.51 -21.95 -13.46
C SER A 143 13.23 -21.67 -14.96
N PRO A 144 14.04 -22.20 -15.89
CA PRO A 144 13.81 -22.02 -17.33
C PRO A 144 12.46 -22.58 -17.79
N HIS A 145 12.07 -23.72 -17.23
CA HIS A 145 10.80 -24.37 -17.56
C HIS A 145 9.61 -23.50 -17.14
N LEU A 146 9.63 -22.98 -15.91
CA LEU A 146 8.58 -22.10 -15.42
C LEU A 146 8.50 -20.81 -16.25
N LYS A 147 9.65 -20.20 -16.58
CA LYS A 147 9.68 -19.02 -17.46
C LYS A 147 9.04 -19.30 -18.81
N ALA A 148 9.37 -20.44 -19.43
CA ALA A 148 8.79 -20.81 -20.72
C ALA A 148 7.27 -21.03 -20.60
N GLN A 149 6.82 -21.69 -19.54
CA GLN A 149 5.39 -21.87 -19.27
C GLN A 149 4.67 -20.53 -19.08
N ILE A 150 5.13 -19.67 -18.16
CA ILE A 150 4.52 -18.37 -17.89
C ILE A 150 4.50 -17.50 -19.16
N THR A 151 5.58 -17.51 -19.94
CA THR A 151 5.67 -16.74 -21.19
C THR A 151 4.64 -17.22 -22.21
N ARG A 152 4.46 -18.54 -22.35
CA ARG A 152 3.44 -19.12 -23.21
C ARG A 152 2.04 -18.76 -22.73
N ASP A 153 1.77 -18.85 -21.43
CA ASP A 153 0.47 -18.51 -20.86
C ASP A 153 0.15 -17.01 -21.07
N MET A 154 1.13 -16.13 -20.84
CA MET A 154 1.04 -14.70 -21.17
C MET A 154 0.67 -14.48 -22.65
N GLN A 155 1.37 -15.15 -23.58
CA GLN A 155 1.10 -15.03 -25.01
C GLN A 155 -0.32 -15.49 -25.35
N SER A 156 -0.74 -16.65 -24.84
CA SER A 156 -2.08 -17.18 -25.06
C SER A 156 -3.18 -16.25 -24.53
N TYR A 157 -3.02 -15.69 -23.33
CA TYR A 157 -4.01 -14.78 -22.76
C TYR A 157 -4.08 -13.43 -23.49
N VAL A 158 -2.94 -12.90 -23.95
CA VAL A 158 -2.92 -11.69 -24.79
C VAL A 158 -3.63 -11.95 -26.11
N GLN A 159 -3.31 -13.05 -26.81
CA GLN A 159 -3.95 -13.40 -28.08
C GLN A 159 -5.46 -13.58 -27.90
N ALA A 160 -5.89 -14.37 -26.91
CA ALA A 160 -7.31 -14.61 -26.63
C ALA A 160 -8.08 -13.34 -26.18
N SER A 161 -7.40 -12.36 -25.59
CA SER A 161 -7.99 -11.04 -25.32
C SER A 161 -8.17 -10.26 -26.62
N MET A 162 -7.11 -10.15 -27.43
CA MET A 162 -7.11 -9.39 -28.69
C MET A 162 -8.10 -9.94 -29.73
N GLU A 163 -8.31 -11.25 -29.78
CA GLU A 163 -9.30 -11.90 -30.65
C GLU A 163 -10.74 -11.43 -30.39
N LYS A 164 -11.02 -10.89 -29.19
CA LYS A 164 -12.35 -10.39 -28.81
C LYS A 164 -12.54 -8.91 -29.15
N TRP A 165 -11.48 -8.21 -29.53
CA TRP A 165 -11.54 -6.78 -29.82
C TRP A 165 -12.27 -6.56 -31.15
N ARG A 166 -13.02 -5.47 -31.22
CA ARG A 166 -13.77 -5.09 -32.42
C ARG A 166 -13.34 -3.69 -32.86
N ASP A 167 -13.19 -3.49 -34.17
CA ASP A 167 -12.72 -2.22 -34.73
C ASP A 167 -13.69 -1.05 -34.45
N ASP A 168 -14.96 -1.35 -34.19
CA ASP A 168 -16.02 -0.37 -33.94
C ASP A 168 -16.23 -0.03 -32.44
N GLN A 169 -15.42 -0.59 -31.54
CA GLN A 169 -15.57 -0.39 -30.10
C GLN A 169 -14.27 0.08 -29.43
N PRO A 170 -14.33 0.99 -28.45
CA PRO A 170 -13.15 1.38 -27.69
C PRO A 170 -12.63 0.19 -26.87
N VAL A 171 -11.32 -0.03 -26.93
CA VAL A 171 -10.63 -1.01 -26.08
C VAL A 171 -10.06 -0.31 -24.85
N TYR A 172 -10.53 -0.70 -23.67
CA TYR A 172 -10.03 -0.21 -22.39
C TYR A 172 -8.76 -0.96 -22.00
N ILE A 173 -7.61 -0.54 -22.55
CA ILE A 173 -6.32 -1.23 -22.39
C ILE A 173 -5.94 -1.46 -20.91
N GLN A 174 -6.30 -0.55 -20.01
CA GLN A 174 -6.03 -0.73 -18.59
C GLN A 174 -6.79 -1.95 -18.02
N ASP A 175 -8.04 -2.16 -18.43
CA ASP A 175 -8.86 -3.25 -17.93
C ASP A 175 -8.42 -4.58 -18.54
N GLU A 176 -8.09 -4.58 -19.84
CA GLU A 176 -7.49 -5.75 -20.51
C GLU A 176 -6.17 -6.16 -19.87
N ALA A 177 -5.27 -5.20 -19.63
CA ALA A 177 -3.97 -5.48 -19.01
C ALA A 177 -4.12 -6.01 -17.57
N LYS A 178 -5.02 -5.43 -16.76
CA LYS A 178 -5.33 -5.93 -15.42
C LYS A 178 -5.88 -7.34 -15.46
N ASN A 179 -6.78 -7.62 -16.40
CA ASN A 179 -7.38 -8.94 -16.57
C ASN A 179 -6.32 -9.99 -16.92
N ILE A 180 -5.52 -9.74 -17.95
CA ILE A 180 -4.44 -10.65 -18.38
C ILE A 180 -3.43 -10.86 -17.25
N ALA A 181 -2.99 -9.80 -16.56
CA ALA A 181 -2.06 -9.92 -15.45
C ALA A 181 -2.63 -10.77 -14.30
N PHE A 182 -3.93 -10.64 -14.01
CA PHE A 182 -4.60 -11.46 -13.02
C PHE A 182 -4.65 -12.94 -13.43
N GLN A 183 -5.01 -13.24 -14.68
CA GLN A 183 -5.03 -14.61 -15.22
C GLN A 183 -3.66 -15.27 -15.12
N VAL A 184 -2.60 -14.56 -15.55
CA VAL A 184 -1.22 -15.05 -15.45
C VAL A 184 -0.82 -15.31 -13.99
N LEU A 185 -1.15 -14.40 -13.08
CA LEU A 185 -0.84 -14.52 -11.66
C LEU A 185 -1.50 -15.76 -11.05
N VAL A 186 -2.80 -15.92 -11.25
CA VAL A 186 -3.59 -17.02 -10.71
C VAL A 186 -3.14 -18.35 -11.31
N LYS A 187 -2.91 -18.40 -12.63
CA LYS A 187 -2.40 -19.61 -13.28
C LYS A 187 -1.01 -20.00 -12.75
N ALA A 188 -0.12 -19.03 -12.60
CA ALA A 188 1.25 -19.29 -12.14
C ALA A 188 1.33 -19.72 -10.67
N LEU A 189 0.44 -19.21 -9.81
CA LEU A 189 0.49 -19.49 -8.37
C LEU A 189 -0.30 -20.73 -7.98
N ILE A 190 -1.48 -20.93 -8.56
CA ILE A 190 -2.43 -21.95 -8.11
C ILE A 190 -2.98 -22.83 -9.24
N SER A 191 -2.42 -22.70 -10.44
CA SER A 191 -2.75 -23.52 -11.62
C SER A 191 -4.21 -23.45 -12.09
N LEU A 192 -5.00 -22.50 -11.59
CA LEU A 192 -6.40 -22.32 -11.96
C LEU A 192 -6.52 -21.70 -13.36
N ASP A 193 -7.39 -22.28 -14.19
CA ASP A 193 -7.67 -21.83 -15.55
C ASP A 193 -8.81 -20.78 -15.59
N PRO A 194 -8.90 -19.96 -16.65
CA PRO A 194 -10.00 -19.03 -16.82
C PRO A 194 -11.37 -19.73 -16.79
N GLY A 195 -12.28 -19.20 -15.99
CA GLY A 195 -13.62 -19.75 -15.76
C GLY A 195 -14.33 -19.03 -14.62
N GLU A 196 -15.49 -19.54 -14.21
CA GLU A 196 -16.32 -18.92 -13.16
C GLU A 196 -15.58 -18.77 -11.82
N GLU A 197 -14.78 -19.78 -11.43
CA GLU A 197 -13.99 -19.74 -10.20
C GLU A 197 -12.96 -18.60 -10.22
N MET A 198 -12.26 -18.41 -11.34
CA MET A 198 -11.28 -17.34 -11.50
C MET A 198 -11.94 -15.96 -11.49
N GLU A 199 -13.10 -15.80 -12.12
CA GLU A 199 -13.84 -14.53 -12.10
C GLU A 199 -14.36 -14.21 -10.69
N SER A 200 -14.83 -15.20 -9.94
CA SER A 200 -15.19 -15.03 -8.52
C SER A 200 -13.99 -14.59 -7.70
N LEU A 201 -12.84 -15.26 -7.87
CA LEU A 201 -11.59 -14.90 -7.19
C LEU A 201 -11.14 -13.48 -7.53
N LYS A 202 -11.29 -13.06 -8.79
CA LYS A 202 -10.95 -11.72 -9.28
C LYS A 202 -11.77 -10.63 -8.59
N GLN A 203 -13.07 -10.83 -8.45
CA GLN A 203 -13.95 -9.89 -7.74
C GLN A 203 -13.50 -9.71 -6.28
N GLN A 204 -13.20 -10.82 -5.59
CA GLN A 204 -12.69 -10.76 -4.22
C GLN A 204 -11.31 -10.10 -4.15
N PHE A 205 -10.44 -10.38 -5.12
CA PHE A 205 -9.11 -9.78 -5.19
C PHE A 205 -9.17 -8.26 -5.39
N GLN A 206 -10.12 -7.76 -6.19
CA GLN A 206 -10.32 -6.32 -6.37
C GLN A 206 -10.75 -5.62 -5.07
N GLU A 207 -11.70 -6.20 -4.33
CA GLU A 207 -12.09 -5.67 -3.02
C GLU A 207 -10.95 -5.74 -2.02
N PHE A 208 -10.18 -6.83 -2.03
CA PHE A 208 -8.99 -7.01 -1.21
C PHE A 208 -7.95 -5.91 -1.46
N ILE A 209 -7.44 -5.76 -2.69
CA ILE A 209 -6.36 -4.80 -2.99
C ILE A 209 -6.77 -3.35 -2.71
N SER A 210 -8.07 -3.03 -2.80
CA SER A 210 -8.57 -1.70 -2.51
C SER A 210 -8.25 -1.25 -1.06
N GLY A 211 -8.18 -2.18 -0.12
CA GLY A 211 -7.96 -1.89 1.30
C GLY A 211 -6.51 -1.66 1.71
N LEU A 212 -5.53 -2.04 0.88
CA LEU A 212 -4.10 -2.04 1.25
C LEU A 212 -3.63 -0.66 1.73
N MET A 213 -4.02 0.42 1.04
CA MET A 213 -3.61 1.80 1.34
C MET A 213 -4.77 2.67 1.85
N SER A 214 -5.79 2.05 2.46
CA SER A 214 -6.95 2.74 3.01
C SER A 214 -6.71 3.28 4.44
N LEU A 215 -7.62 4.11 4.94
CA LEU A 215 -7.60 4.52 6.35
C LEU A 215 -7.81 3.28 7.24
N PRO A 216 -7.06 3.14 8.37
CA PRO A 216 -7.14 1.99 9.25
C PRO A 216 -8.38 2.04 10.17
N ILE A 217 -9.57 2.12 9.56
CA ILE A 217 -10.86 2.24 10.24
C ILE A 217 -11.65 0.96 9.94
N LYS A 218 -12.01 0.20 10.97
CA LYS A 218 -12.73 -1.08 10.86
C LYS A 218 -14.18 -0.94 11.30
N ILE A 219 -14.97 -0.22 10.52
CA ILE A 219 -16.41 -0.09 10.75
C ILE A 219 -17.16 -0.65 9.53
N PRO A 220 -18.36 -1.24 9.69
CA PRO A 220 -19.15 -1.70 8.56
C PRO A 220 -19.27 -0.62 7.49
N GLY A 221 -18.95 -0.96 6.24
CA GLY A 221 -18.94 -0.03 5.11
C GLY A 221 -17.65 0.76 4.88
N SER A 222 -16.65 0.69 5.78
CA SER A 222 -15.32 1.21 5.48
C SER A 222 -14.60 0.33 4.45
N GLN A 223 -13.61 0.91 3.75
CA GLN A 223 -12.83 0.18 2.75
C GLN A 223 -12.04 -0.97 3.37
N LEU A 224 -11.32 -0.74 4.46
CA LEU A 224 -10.60 -1.80 5.17
C LEU A 224 -11.54 -2.92 5.66
N TYR A 225 -12.75 -2.58 6.11
CA TYR A 225 -13.73 -3.59 6.53
C TYR A 225 -14.12 -4.50 5.37
N ARG A 226 -14.47 -3.94 4.20
CA ARG A 226 -14.82 -4.74 3.01
C ARG A 226 -13.65 -5.62 2.56
N SER A 227 -12.43 -5.09 2.55
CA SER A 227 -11.24 -5.86 2.15
C SER A 227 -10.92 -7.00 3.10
N LEU A 228 -11.12 -6.81 4.42
CA LEU A 228 -10.98 -7.91 5.40
C LEU A 228 -12.03 -9.00 5.18
N GLN A 229 -13.27 -8.63 4.83
CA GLN A 229 -14.32 -9.61 4.48
C GLN A 229 -13.96 -10.39 3.21
N ALA A 230 -13.43 -9.72 2.18
CA ALA A 230 -12.97 -10.36 0.96
C ALA A 230 -11.80 -11.33 1.23
N SER A 231 -10.85 -10.93 2.08
CA SER A 231 -9.75 -11.80 2.53
C SER A 231 -10.26 -13.04 3.24
N HIS A 232 -11.24 -12.89 4.13
CA HIS A 232 -11.86 -14.01 4.82
C HIS A 232 -12.59 -14.95 3.83
N TYR A 233 -13.34 -14.38 2.89
CA TYR A 233 -14.01 -15.17 1.84
C TYR A 233 -13.01 -16.03 1.05
N GLN A 234 -11.89 -15.45 0.60
CA GLN A 234 -10.84 -16.20 -0.11
C GLN A 234 -10.32 -17.39 0.71
N SER A 235 -10.04 -17.18 1.99
CA SER A 235 -9.54 -18.26 2.86
C SER A 235 -10.55 -19.40 3.09
N VAL A 236 -11.85 -19.09 3.10
CA VAL A 236 -12.91 -20.07 3.37
C VAL A 236 -13.31 -20.83 2.11
N TYR A 237 -13.43 -20.14 0.97
CA TYR A 237 -13.99 -20.71 -0.26
C TYR A 237 -12.93 -21.20 -1.24
N PHE A 238 -11.67 -20.83 -1.05
CA PHE A 238 -10.53 -21.36 -1.81
C PHE A 238 -9.49 -22.01 -0.87
N PRO A 239 -9.88 -22.91 0.06
CA PRO A 239 -9.00 -23.41 1.11
C PRO A 239 -7.85 -24.26 0.58
N LEU A 240 -8.04 -24.92 -0.58
CA LEU A 240 -7.00 -25.69 -1.28
C LEU A 240 -5.86 -24.81 -1.81
N TYR A 241 -6.07 -23.50 -1.88
CA TYR A 241 -5.15 -22.54 -2.50
C TYR A 241 -4.56 -21.54 -1.50
N PHE A 242 -5.21 -21.31 -0.36
CA PHE A 242 -4.87 -20.25 0.60
C PHE A 242 -4.68 -20.73 2.05
N SER A 243 -4.37 -22.02 2.27
CA SER A 243 -4.09 -22.61 3.59
C SER A 243 -2.66 -22.39 4.10
#